data_AF-A0A177DGY2-F1
#
_entry.id   AF-A0A177DGY2-F1
#
_cell.length_a   1.000
_cell.length_b   1.000
_cell.length_c   1.000
_cell.angle_alpha   90.00
_cell.angle_beta   90.00
_cell.angle_gamma   90.00
#
_symmetry.space_group_name_H-M   'P 1'
#
loop_
_entity.id
_entity.type
_entity.pdbx_description
1 polymer ?
#
loop_
_entity_poly.entity_id
_entity_poly.type
_entity_poly.pdbx_seq_one_letter_code
_entity_poly.pdbx_strand_id
1 'polypeptide(L)'
;MPAATSGSRSKLLSTGLKDFLSKPALKHPQKAFTVQLWNAEQKANPTGNNPPPRLAAGQQRAEMSTSASGQATGDIVSSANSGFPKTSDAPGEQFEPRQTATSEDYEPDPSKSIKLSPQRQALVDDIIALYSCQPTIQRVKRYTPDCVYDDQFVYANDRYKMAGQWFALPKLFNASINESYQVIRSDDDIIQFKNKQSWTFRLIPKTATITGLVTLSLDPATKDSQFMQIKYHKDQANDKDYSHEGVGFSFKKWQADNVVKHMDTPELKEFEQDKGANKEHVRKYGSGKEEGNAPKKDFTN
;
A
#
# COMPACT_ATOMS: atom_id res chain seq x y z
N MET A 1 42.42 -8.67 -33.43
CA MET A 1 41.02 -8.23 -33.48
C MET A 1 40.11 -9.45 -33.29
N PRO A 2 39.49 -9.65 -32.12
CA PRO A 2 38.22 -10.35 -32.03
C PRO A 2 37.10 -9.39 -31.59
N ALA A 3 35.92 -9.63 -32.15
CA ALA A 3 34.74 -8.80 -32.11
C ALA A 3 33.99 -8.85 -30.76
N ALA A 4 33.33 -7.75 -30.44
CA ALA A 4 32.55 -7.52 -29.24
C ALA A 4 31.28 -8.40 -29.18
N THR A 5 31.06 -9.07 -28.05
CA THR A 5 29.80 -9.73 -27.71
C THR A 5 28.80 -8.71 -27.16
N SER A 6 27.72 -8.49 -27.91
CA SER A 6 26.56 -7.69 -27.53
C SER A 6 25.78 -8.33 -26.37
N GLY A 7 25.50 -7.54 -25.34
CA GLY A 7 24.84 -7.96 -24.12
C GLY A 7 23.39 -8.41 -24.31
N SER A 8 23.05 -9.51 -23.65
CA SER A 8 21.69 -10.03 -23.50
C SER A 8 20.82 -9.02 -22.73
N ARG A 9 20.00 -8.24 -23.45
CA ARG A 9 18.91 -7.45 -22.85
C ARG A 9 17.78 -8.42 -22.45
N SER A 10 17.44 -8.41 -21.16
CA SER A 10 16.43 -9.27 -20.55
C SER A 10 15.07 -9.20 -21.28
N LYS A 11 14.68 -10.30 -21.95
CA LYS A 11 13.39 -10.44 -22.66
C LYS A 11 12.17 -10.31 -21.73
N LEU A 12 12.34 -10.56 -20.44
CA LEU A 12 11.28 -10.51 -19.41
C LEU A 12 10.63 -9.12 -19.24
N LEU A 13 11.40 -8.05 -19.40
CA LEU A 13 10.87 -6.68 -19.28
C LEU A 13 10.06 -6.27 -20.52
N SER A 14 10.36 -6.84 -21.68
CA SER A 14 9.73 -6.45 -22.95
C SER A 14 8.39 -7.13 -23.22
N THR A 15 8.17 -8.33 -22.65
CA THR A 15 6.93 -9.09 -22.80
C THR A 15 5.89 -8.66 -21.77
N GLY A 16 6.28 -8.48 -20.50
CA GLY A 16 5.36 -8.01 -19.45
C GLY A 16 4.75 -6.64 -19.73
N LEU A 17 5.54 -5.70 -20.30
CA LEU A 17 5.04 -4.38 -20.66
C LEU A 17 4.07 -4.41 -21.86
N LYS A 18 4.25 -5.35 -22.81
CA LYS A 18 3.36 -5.49 -23.97
C LYS A 18 2.03 -6.15 -23.58
N ASP A 19 2.06 -7.13 -22.70
CA ASP A 19 0.87 -7.85 -22.24
C ASP A 19 -0.01 -7.00 -21.31
N PHE A 20 0.62 -6.09 -20.54
CA PHE A 20 -0.06 -5.05 -19.75
C PHE A 20 -0.84 -4.04 -20.62
N LEU A 21 -0.46 -3.87 -21.89
CA LEU A 21 -1.06 -2.88 -22.80
C LEU A 21 -2.22 -3.43 -23.65
N SER A 22 -2.59 -4.70 -23.48
CA SER A 22 -3.65 -5.38 -24.24
C SER A 22 -5.06 -4.88 -23.90
N LYS A 23 -5.98 -4.84 -24.89
CA LYS A 23 -7.32 -4.24 -24.77
C LYS A 23 -8.19 -4.77 -23.62
N PRO A 24 -8.18 -6.07 -23.26
CA PRO A 24 -8.93 -6.57 -22.09
C PRO A 24 -8.35 -6.10 -20.75
N ALA A 25 -7.05 -5.83 -20.70
CA ALA A 25 -6.36 -5.39 -19.48
C ALA A 25 -6.71 -3.96 -19.05
N LEU A 26 -7.34 -3.19 -19.94
CA LEU A 26 -7.57 -1.75 -19.78
C LEU A 26 -8.95 -1.41 -19.21
N LYS A 27 -9.91 -2.35 -19.18
CA LYS A 27 -11.22 -2.13 -18.54
C LYS A 27 -11.21 -2.39 -17.03
N HIS A 28 -10.31 -3.26 -16.58
CA HIS A 28 -10.12 -3.61 -15.16
C HIS A 28 -8.63 -3.88 -14.90
N PRO A 29 -7.77 -2.86 -14.85
CA PRO A 29 -6.31 -3.04 -14.74
C PRO A 29 -5.90 -3.84 -13.50
N GLN A 30 -6.63 -3.70 -12.39
CA GLN A 30 -6.47 -4.53 -11.19
C GLN A 30 -6.78 -6.01 -11.46
N LYS A 31 -7.93 -6.31 -12.09
CA LYS A 31 -8.31 -7.69 -12.43
C LYS A 31 -7.38 -8.30 -13.47
N ALA A 32 -6.90 -7.52 -14.43
CA ALA A 32 -6.05 -8.02 -15.50
C ALA A 32 -4.62 -8.28 -15.06
N PHE A 33 -4.06 -7.43 -14.21
CA PHE A 33 -2.76 -7.67 -13.59
C PHE A 33 -2.82 -8.86 -12.63
N THR A 34 -3.89 -8.96 -11.82
CA THR A 34 -4.16 -10.11 -10.94
C THR A 34 -4.35 -11.41 -11.72
N VAL A 35 -5.07 -11.38 -12.85
CA VAL A 35 -5.27 -12.54 -13.73
C VAL A 35 -3.97 -12.93 -14.46
N GLN A 36 -3.15 -11.97 -14.88
CA GLN A 36 -1.85 -12.28 -15.51
C GLN A 36 -0.86 -12.89 -14.51
N LEU A 37 -0.82 -12.37 -13.27
CA LEU A 37 -0.05 -12.96 -12.17
C LEU A 37 -0.59 -14.35 -11.79
N TRP A 38 -1.90 -14.50 -11.68
CA TRP A 38 -2.54 -15.80 -11.42
C TRP A 38 -2.28 -16.81 -12.54
N ASN A 39 -2.33 -16.40 -13.80
CA ASN A 39 -2.01 -17.25 -14.94
C ASN A 39 -0.52 -17.62 -14.97
N ALA A 40 0.38 -16.73 -14.55
CA ALA A 40 1.80 -17.02 -14.40
C ALA A 40 2.04 -18.00 -13.23
N GLU A 41 1.28 -17.88 -12.15
CA GLU A 41 1.30 -18.78 -10.98
C GLU A 41 0.80 -20.19 -11.34
N GLN A 42 -0.31 -20.32 -12.07
CA GLN A 42 -0.81 -21.62 -12.56
C GLN A 42 0.15 -22.29 -13.56
N LYS A 43 0.86 -21.50 -14.36
CA LYS A 43 1.91 -22.02 -15.26
C LYS A 43 3.17 -22.45 -14.53
N ALA A 44 3.47 -21.83 -13.39
CA ALA A 44 4.63 -22.17 -12.57
C ALA A 44 4.36 -23.35 -11.61
N ASN A 45 3.10 -23.71 -11.36
CA ASN A 45 2.74 -24.77 -10.41
C ASN A 45 1.57 -25.65 -10.91
N PRO A 46 1.80 -26.61 -11.81
CA PRO A 46 0.76 -27.34 -12.53
C PRO A 46 -0.07 -28.34 -11.70
N THR A 47 0.17 -28.48 -10.39
CA THR A 47 -0.49 -29.47 -9.52
C THR A 47 -1.52 -28.88 -8.54
N GLY A 48 -1.77 -27.57 -8.57
CA GLY A 48 -2.76 -26.91 -7.70
C GLY A 48 -4.18 -26.91 -8.29
N ASN A 49 -4.97 -27.95 -8.02
CA ASN A 49 -6.40 -27.98 -8.34
C ASN A 49 -7.20 -27.08 -7.37
N ASN A 50 -7.24 -25.78 -7.62
CA ASN A 50 -8.23 -24.90 -7.00
C ASN A 50 -9.28 -24.49 -8.06
N PRO A 51 -10.57 -24.82 -7.87
CA PRO A 51 -11.62 -24.39 -8.79
C PRO A 51 -11.83 -22.87 -8.71
N PRO A 52 -12.34 -22.24 -9.78
CA PRO A 52 -12.64 -20.81 -9.78
C PRO A 52 -13.71 -20.48 -8.72
N PRO A 53 -13.65 -19.31 -8.06
CA PRO A 53 -14.61 -18.95 -7.02
C PRO A 53 -16.02 -18.78 -7.60
N ARG A 54 -16.98 -19.53 -7.05
CA ARG A 54 -18.42 -19.33 -7.25
C ARG A 54 -18.95 -18.27 -6.29
N LEU A 55 -19.81 -17.38 -6.80
CA LEU A 55 -20.64 -16.48 -6.01
C LEU A 55 -21.66 -17.31 -5.21
N ALA A 56 -21.60 -17.23 -3.87
CA ALA A 56 -22.60 -17.84 -3.00
C ALA A 56 -23.48 -16.76 -2.37
N ALA A 57 -24.79 -16.96 -2.49
CA ALA A 57 -25.84 -16.10 -1.97
C ALA A 57 -26.18 -16.41 -0.51
N GLY A 58 -26.40 -15.35 0.26
CA GLY A 58 -27.31 -15.22 1.42
C GLY A 58 -27.26 -16.24 2.56
N GLN A 59 -26.97 -15.77 3.78
CA GLN A 59 -27.86 -15.98 4.95
C GLN A 59 -27.44 -15.18 6.19
N GLN A 60 -28.46 -14.50 6.73
CA GLN A 60 -28.81 -14.11 8.11
C GLN A 60 -27.82 -13.43 9.09
N ARG A 61 -28.30 -12.25 9.48
CA ARG A 61 -27.90 -11.26 10.48
C ARG A 61 -27.87 -11.83 11.90
N ALA A 62 -26.82 -11.52 12.65
CA ALA A 62 -26.84 -11.52 14.12
C ALA A 62 -26.37 -10.13 14.60
N GLU A 63 -27.26 -9.46 15.31
CA GLU A 63 -27.00 -8.18 15.98
C GLU A 63 -26.10 -8.41 17.20
N MET A 64 -25.04 -7.61 17.35
CA MET A 64 -24.37 -7.48 18.63
C MET A 64 -24.00 -6.01 18.87
N SER A 65 -24.85 -5.38 19.68
CA SER A 65 -24.60 -4.12 20.36
C SER A 65 -23.56 -4.34 21.45
N THR A 66 -22.61 -3.42 21.63
CA THR A 66 -22.39 -2.78 22.93
C THR A 66 -21.48 -1.56 22.79
N SER A 67 -21.92 -0.52 23.49
CA SER A 67 -21.34 0.80 23.69
C SER A 67 -20.02 0.79 24.46
N ALA A 68 -19.08 1.64 24.08
CA ALA A 68 -18.07 2.19 25.00
C ALA A 68 -17.87 3.68 24.68
N SER A 69 -18.43 4.52 25.55
CA SER A 69 -18.28 5.98 25.56
C SER A 69 -16.91 6.35 26.12
N GLY A 70 -15.95 6.66 25.25
CA GLY A 70 -14.72 7.37 25.57
C GLY A 70 -14.83 8.82 25.11
N GLN A 71 -14.57 9.77 26.02
CA GLN A 71 -14.62 11.21 25.78
C GLN A 71 -13.67 11.61 24.63
N ALA A 72 -14.24 12.03 23.51
CA ALA A 72 -13.51 12.47 22.33
C ALA A 72 -13.03 13.93 22.49
N THR A 73 -11.72 14.15 22.33
CA THR A 73 -11.21 15.46 21.94
C THR A 73 -11.12 15.51 20.42
N GLY A 74 -12.16 16.05 19.77
CA GLY A 74 -12.13 16.61 18.42
C GLY A 74 -12.07 15.66 17.21
N ASP A 75 -11.04 14.80 17.13
CA ASP A 75 -10.71 14.01 15.94
C ASP A 75 -9.92 12.71 16.26
N ILE A 76 -9.61 12.50 17.54
CA ILE A 76 -8.87 11.35 18.04
C ILE A 76 -9.80 10.56 18.95
N VAL A 77 -10.15 9.35 18.53
CA VAL A 77 -10.77 8.37 19.41
C VAL A 77 -9.64 7.59 20.09
N SER A 78 -9.66 7.44 21.42
CA SER A 78 -8.71 6.54 22.09
C SER A 78 -8.90 5.12 21.56
N SER A 79 -7.86 4.53 20.98
CA SER A 79 -7.92 3.16 20.49
C SER A 79 -7.83 2.20 21.68
N ALA A 80 -8.98 1.67 22.11
CA ALA A 80 -8.96 0.56 23.05
C ALA A 80 -8.39 -0.69 22.34
N ASN A 81 -7.09 -0.96 22.57
CA ASN A 81 -6.43 -2.22 22.28
C ASN A 81 -6.26 -2.59 20.78
N SER A 82 -5.53 -1.77 20.01
CA SER A 82 -5.14 -2.09 18.62
C SER A 82 -4.20 -3.30 18.49
N GLY A 83 -3.58 -3.75 19.58
CA GLY A 83 -2.53 -4.76 19.56
C GLY A 83 -1.18 -4.25 19.05
N PHE A 84 -1.06 -2.97 18.68
CA PHE A 84 0.21 -2.39 18.25
C PHE A 84 1.17 -2.14 19.40
N PRO A 85 2.49 -2.23 19.15
CA PRO A 85 3.49 -1.80 20.11
C PRO A 85 3.27 -0.35 20.54
N LYS A 86 3.57 -0.05 21.80
CA LYS A 86 3.41 1.29 22.39
C LYS A 86 4.70 2.10 22.43
N THR A 87 5.80 1.55 21.90
CA THR A 87 7.09 2.21 21.80
C THR A 87 7.58 2.21 20.35
N SER A 88 8.45 3.17 20.02
CA SER A 88 9.02 3.31 18.67
C SER A 88 10.12 2.28 18.36
N ASP A 89 10.63 1.56 19.36
CA ASP A 89 11.73 0.59 19.16
C ASP A 89 11.28 -0.67 18.40
N ALA A 90 9.98 -0.92 18.34
CA ALA A 90 9.46 -2.03 17.57
C ALA A 90 9.63 -1.76 16.06
N PRO A 91 10.04 -2.78 15.28
CA PRO A 91 10.22 -2.65 13.84
C PRO A 91 8.88 -2.44 13.15
N GLY A 92 8.91 -1.80 11.97
CA GLY A 92 7.71 -1.45 11.21
C GLY A 92 6.76 -2.62 11.01
N GLU A 93 7.26 -3.84 10.77
CA GLU A 93 6.45 -5.05 10.59
C GLU A 93 5.49 -5.35 11.76
N GLN A 94 5.76 -4.88 12.98
CA GLN A 94 4.86 -5.08 14.12
C GLN A 94 3.65 -4.12 14.14
N PHE A 95 3.65 -3.12 13.27
CA PHE A 95 2.57 -2.14 13.11
C PHE A 95 1.67 -2.43 11.91
N GLU A 96 1.76 -3.63 11.33
CA GLU A 96 0.90 -4.05 10.21
C GLU A 96 -0.58 -3.99 10.61
N PRO A 97 -1.39 -3.13 9.97
CA PRO A 97 -2.82 -3.09 10.21
C PRO A 97 -3.47 -4.31 9.56
N ARG A 98 -3.98 -5.26 10.35
CA ARG A 98 -4.65 -6.46 9.83
C ARG A 98 -6.16 -6.23 9.71
N GLN A 99 -6.70 -6.35 8.49
CA GLN A 99 -8.14 -6.30 8.23
C GLN A 99 -8.46 -6.80 6.81
N THR A 100 -9.66 -7.30 6.58
CA THR A 100 -10.21 -7.50 5.23
C THR A 100 -11.48 -6.66 5.07
N ALA A 101 -11.98 -6.50 3.85
CA ALA A 101 -13.20 -5.75 3.60
C ALA A 101 -14.37 -6.66 3.20
N THR A 102 -15.60 -6.27 3.56
CA THR A 102 -16.83 -6.88 3.05
C THR A 102 -17.09 -6.54 1.58
N SER A 103 -16.52 -5.43 1.12
CA SER A 103 -16.62 -4.92 -0.25
C SER A 103 -15.29 -4.30 -0.67
N GLU A 104 -14.95 -4.44 -1.95
CA GLU A 104 -13.81 -3.73 -2.58
C GLU A 104 -14.20 -2.32 -3.06
N ASP A 105 -15.42 -1.87 -2.76
CA ASP A 105 -15.87 -0.53 -3.08
C ASP A 105 -15.28 0.51 -2.11
N TYR A 106 -14.15 1.06 -2.53
CA TYR A 106 -13.47 2.16 -1.84
C TYR A 106 -13.72 3.51 -2.51
N GLU A 107 -14.84 3.71 -3.20
CA GLU A 107 -15.18 5.04 -3.70
C GLU A 107 -15.29 6.03 -2.51
N PRO A 108 -14.55 7.15 -2.53
CA PRO A 108 -14.57 8.12 -1.43
C PRO A 108 -15.80 9.01 -1.51
N ASP A 109 -16.40 9.30 -0.35
CA ASP A 109 -17.40 10.37 -0.18
C ASP A 109 -16.83 11.47 0.72
N PRO A 110 -16.26 12.56 0.14
CA PRO A 110 -15.66 13.65 0.92
C PRO A 110 -16.62 14.29 1.92
N SER A 111 -17.94 14.26 1.68
CA SER A 111 -18.94 14.85 2.59
C SER A 111 -19.04 14.09 3.91
N LYS A 112 -18.63 12.83 3.93
CA LYS A 112 -18.59 11.94 5.11
C LYS A 112 -17.20 11.85 5.73
N SER A 113 -16.23 12.61 5.24
CA SER A 113 -14.87 12.56 5.78
C SER A 113 -14.83 13.06 7.22
N ILE A 114 -14.16 12.32 8.09
CA ILE A 114 -13.81 12.78 9.43
C ILE A 114 -12.93 14.03 9.30
N LYS A 115 -13.25 15.08 10.06
CA LYS A 115 -12.41 16.28 10.15
C LYS A 115 -11.21 15.98 11.03
N LEU A 116 -10.03 16.28 10.52
CA LEU A 116 -8.77 16.07 11.22
C LEU A 116 -8.29 17.35 11.91
N SER A 117 -7.54 17.19 13.00
CA SER A 117 -6.70 18.25 13.56
C SER A 117 -5.66 18.72 12.54
N PRO A 118 -5.13 19.96 12.67
CA PRO A 118 -4.17 20.50 11.70
C PRO A 118 -2.95 19.60 11.48
N GLN A 119 -2.43 18.95 12.53
CA GLN A 119 -1.25 18.10 12.44
C GLN A 119 -1.52 16.79 11.66
N ARG A 120 -2.68 16.17 11.90
CA ARG A 120 -3.12 14.97 11.16
C ARG A 120 -3.47 15.30 9.72
N GLN A 121 -4.11 16.44 9.49
CA GLN A 121 -4.38 16.92 8.14
C GLN A 121 -3.08 17.14 7.36
N ALA A 122 -2.07 17.77 7.97
CA ALA A 122 -0.77 17.97 7.34
C ALA A 122 -0.06 16.63 7.00
N LEU A 123 -0.21 15.59 7.83
CA LEU A 123 0.27 14.25 7.50
C LEU A 123 -0.45 13.68 6.26
N VAL A 124 -1.78 13.72 6.25
CA VAL A 124 -2.58 13.23 5.10
C VAL A 124 -2.25 14.01 3.82
N ASP A 125 -2.14 15.34 3.90
CA ASP A 125 -1.80 16.20 2.76
C ASP A 125 -0.43 15.83 2.17
N ASP A 126 0.56 15.56 3.02
CA ASP A 126 1.89 15.10 2.57
C ASP A 126 1.81 13.74 1.88
N ILE A 127 0.98 12.81 2.36
CA ILE A 127 0.75 11.51 1.72
C ILE A 127 0.02 11.66 0.37
N ILE A 128 -1.02 12.49 0.28
CA ILE A 128 -1.71 12.76 -0.98
C ILE A 128 -0.77 13.43 -1.99
N ALA A 129 0.11 14.32 -1.54
CA ALA A 129 1.14 14.93 -2.40
C ALA A 129 2.14 13.89 -2.93
N LEU A 130 2.54 12.90 -2.11
CA LEU A 130 3.38 11.79 -2.55
C LEU A 130 2.70 10.96 -3.64
N TYR A 131 1.44 10.58 -3.44
CA TYR A 131 0.63 9.89 -4.46
C TYR A 131 0.50 10.71 -5.76
N SER A 132 0.42 12.03 -5.63
CA SER A 132 0.33 12.98 -6.75
C SER A 132 1.68 13.32 -7.39
N CYS A 133 2.68 12.44 -7.24
CA CYS A 133 4.01 12.60 -7.84
C CYS A 133 4.75 13.86 -7.40
N GLN A 134 4.58 14.30 -6.15
CA GLN A 134 5.31 15.42 -5.57
C GLN A 134 6.21 14.98 -4.40
N PRO A 135 7.18 14.07 -4.61
CA PRO A 135 8.06 13.65 -3.55
C PRO A 135 9.04 14.76 -3.15
N THR A 136 9.23 14.93 -1.85
CA THR A 136 10.28 15.78 -1.27
C THR A 136 10.93 15.02 -0.12
N ILE A 137 12.15 15.43 0.26
CA ILE A 137 12.83 14.87 1.44
C ILE A 137 11.94 14.97 2.69
N GLN A 138 11.28 16.11 2.90
CA GLN A 138 10.43 16.32 4.08
C GLN A 138 9.20 15.42 4.09
N ARG A 139 8.55 15.22 2.94
CA ARG A 139 7.42 14.27 2.84
C ARG A 139 7.85 12.84 3.09
N VAL A 140 9.01 12.42 2.60
CA VAL A 140 9.56 11.09 2.88
C VAL A 140 9.99 10.94 4.35
N LYS A 141 10.37 12.03 5.03
CA LYS A 141 10.65 12.01 6.48
C LYS A 141 9.40 11.78 7.34
N ARG A 142 8.18 11.83 6.78
CA ARG A 142 6.95 11.33 7.43
C ARG A 142 7.01 9.84 7.72
N TYR A 143 8.01 9.11 7.25
CA TYR A 143 8.20 7.71 7.58
C TYR A 143 9.39 7.57 8.52
N THR A 144 9.27 6.65 9.48
CA THR A 144 10.41 6.26 10.32
C THR A 144 11.46 5.54 9.47
N PRO A 145 12.75 5.52 9.88
CA PRO A 145 13.80 4.79 9.15
C PRO A 145 13.44 3.32 8.86
N ASP A 146 12.75 2.67 9.80
CA ASP A 146 12.34 1.27 9.79
C ASP A 146 10.90 1.05 9.30
N CYS A 147 10.31 2.01 8.59
CA CYS A 147 8.94 1.90 8.13
C CYS A 147 8.75 0.73 7.15
N VAL A 148 7.51 0.22 7.09
CA VAL A 148 7.05 -0.66 6.01
C VAL A 148 6.09 0.10 5.11
N TYR A 149 6.30 0.00 3.80
CA TYR A 149 5.36 0.41 2.76
C TYR A 149 4.97 -0.82 1.94
N ASP A 150 3.67 -1.07 1.88
CA ASP A 150 3.10 -2.32 1.41
C ASP A 150 1.84 -2.03 0.60
N ASP A 151 1.94 -2.24 -0.72
CA ASP A 151 0.84 -2.09 -1.65
C ASP A 151 0.75 -3.31 -2.58
N GLN A 152 -0.16 -3.28 -3.55
CA GLN A 152 -0.36 -4.37 -4.51
C GLN A 152 0.88 -4.68 -5.41
N PHE A 153 1.88 -3.80 -5.48
CA PHE A 153 3.06 -3.91 -6.35
C PHE A 153 4.40 -3.91 -5.61
N VAL A 154 4.45 -3.39 -4.39
CA VAL A 154 5.67 -3.09 -3.64
C VAL A 154 5.55 -3.62 -2.22
N TYR A 155 6.66 -4.18 -1.73
CA TYR A 155 6.89 -4.35 -0.30
C TYR A 155 8.29 -3.80 0.04
N ALA A 156 8.32 -2.61 0.62
CA ALA A 156 9.53 -1.91 1.02
C ALA A 156 9.58 -1.86 2.55
N ASN A 157 10.64 -2.41 3.15
CA ASN A 157 10.76 -2.54 4.61
C ASN A 157 11.94 -1.76 5.19
N ASP A 158 12.17 -0.59 4.61
CA ASP A 158 12.94 0.49 5.19
C ASP A 158 12.62 1.78 4.41
N ARG A 159 12.94 2.93 5.02
CA ARG A 159 12.67 4.24 4.41
C ARG A 159 13.42 4.45 3.10
N TYR A 160 14.62 3.87 2.96
CA TYR A 160 15.41 3.98 1.73
C TYR A 160 14.70 3.37 0.51
N LYS A 161 14.20 2.13 0.65
CA LYS A 161 13.45 1.44 -0.42
C LYS A 161 12.14 2.14 -0.74
N MET A 162 11.44 2.58 0.29
CA MET A 162 10.17 3.29 0.18
C MET A 162 10.35 4.66 -0.51
N ALA A 163 11.38 5.43 -0.11
CA ALA A 163 11.77 6.67 -0.77
C ALA A 163 12.04 6.46 -2.27
N GLY A 164 12.76 5.38 -2.61
CA GLY A 164 13.01 4.98 -4.00
C GLY A 164 11.74 4.86 -4.84
N GLN A 165 10.65 4.33 -4.26
CA GLN A 165 9.37 4.24 -4.96
C GLN A 165 8.77 5.62 -5.20
N TRP A 166 8.68 6.46 -4.17
CA TRP A 166 8.09 7.79 -4.30
C TRP A 166 8.84 8.67 -5.30
N PHE A 167 10.18 8.66 -5.26
CA PHE A 167 10.99 9.41 -6.23
C PHE A 167 10.95 8.80 -7.65
N ALA A 168 10.58 7.53 -7.80
CA ALA A 168 10.41 6.91 -9.11
C ALA A 168 9.08 7.28 -9.79
N LEU A 169 8.00 7.55 -9.04
CA LEU A 169 6.68 7.84 -9.61
C LEU A 169 6.69 8.99 -10.66
N PRO A 170 7.32 10.16 -10.40
CA PRO A 170 7.35 11.25 -11.39
C PRO A 170 8.13 10.92 -12.68
N LYS A 171 8.97 9.89 -12.65
CA LYS A 171 9.67 9.38 -13.85
C LYS A 171 8.76 8.48 -14.69
N LEU A 172 7.85 7.74 -14.06
CA LEU A 172 6.91 6.84 -14.72
C LEU A 172 5.66 7.56 -15.25
N PHE A 173 5.19 8.56 -14.52
CA PHE A 173 3.97 9.31 -14.82
C PHE A 173 4.28 10.76 -15.21
N ASN A 174 3.50 11.30 -16.15
CA ASN A 174 3.58 12.73 -16.50
C ASN A 174 2.50 13.57 -15.80
N ALA A 175 1.44 12.93 -15.28
CA ALA A 175 0.45 13.54 -14.43
C ALA A 175 -0.06 12.52 -13.40
N SER A 176 -0.38 13.01 -12.21
CA SER A 176 -1.08 12.25 -11.19
C SER A 176 -2.02 13.19 -10.44
N ILE A 177 -3.30 12.81 -10.39
CA ILE A 177 -4.39 13.64 -9.86
C ILE A 177 -5.05 12.87 -8.73
N ASN A 178 -5.12 13.50 -7.57
CA ASN A 178 -6.02 13.05 -6.51
C ASN A 178 -7.44 13.51 -6.86
N GLU A 179 -8.31 12.57 -7.20
CA GLU A 179 -9.70 12.86 -7.59
C GLU A 179 -10.55 13.15 -6.35
N SER A 180 -10.34 12.37 -5.28
CA SER A 180 -10.98 12.55 -3.98
C SER A 180 -10.33 11.65 -2.93
N TYR A 181 -10.54 11.98 -1.65
CA TYR A 181 -10.30 11.09 -0.53
C TYR A 181 -11.37 11.29 0.56
N GLN A 182 -11.52 10.28 1.42
CA GLN A 182 -12.42 10.31 2.58
C GLN A 182 -11.71 9.67 3.77
N VAL A 183 -11.46 10.44 4.82
CA VAL A 183 -10.96 9.91 6.10
C VAL A 183 -12.11 9.17 6.78
N ILE A 184 -11.91 7.87 7.04
CA ILE A 184 -12.92 6.99 7.64
C ILE A 184 -12.56 6.54 9.06
N ARG A 185 -11.30 6.72 9.47
CA ARG A 185 -10.86 6.47 10.85
C ARG A 185 -9.64 7.32 11.18
N SER A 186 -9.64 7.87 12.39
CA SER A 186 -8.55 8.63 12.99
C SER A 186 -8.55 8.35 14.49
N ASP A 187 -7.56 7.60 14.96
CA ASP A 187 -7.32 7.32 16.38
C ASP A 187 -5.84 7.37 16.72
N ASP A 188 -5.49 7.13 17.98
CA ASP A 188 -4.11 7.18 18.48
C ASP A 188 -3.12 6.32 17.71
N ASP A 189 -3.58 5.23 17.09
CA ASP A 189 -2.70 4.26 16.47
C ASP A 189 -2.69 4.39 14.93
N ILE A 190 -3.81 4.78 14.32
CA ILE A 190 -3.91 4.87 12.85
C ILE A 190 -4.67 6.09 12.33
N ILE A 191 -4.36 6.44 11.08
CA ILE A 191 -5.24 7.19 10.17
C ILE A 191 -5.56 6.28 9.00
N GLN A 192 -6.83 6.20 8.62
CA GLN A 192 -7.29 5.39 7.50
C GLN A 192 -8.26 6.18 6.63
N PHE A 193 -8.04 6.13 5.33
CA PHE A 193 -8.84 6.86 4.35
C PHE A 193 -9.01 6.07 3.06
N LYS A 194 -10.17 6.25 2.42
CA LYS A 194 -10.38 5.86 1.04
C LYS A 194 -9.73 6.90 0.14
N ASN A 195 -9.08 6.45 -0.91
CA ASN A 195 -8.40 7.32 -1.87
C ASN A 195 -8.78 6.96 -3.30
N LYS A 196 -9.03 7.97 -4.13
CA LYS A 196 -9.21 7.82 -5.57
C LYS A 196 -8.13 8.61 -6.31
N GLN A 197 -7.26 7.89 -7.00
CA GLN A 197 -6.10 8.48 -7.65
C GLN A 197 -6.07 8.09 -9.14
N SER A 198 -5.82 9.08 -9.99
CA SER A 198 -5.60 8.91 -11.41
C SER A 198 -4.12 9.14 -11.74
N TRP A 199 -3.48 8.21 -12.45
CA TRP A 199 -2.12 8.38 -12.98
C TRP A 199 -2.09 8.26 -14.49
N THR A 200 -1.45 9.23 -15.14
CA THR A 200 -1.21 9.24 -16.58
C THR A 200 0.24 8.86 -16.85
N PHE A 201 0.43 7.78 -17.59
CA PHE A 201 1.76 7.27 -17.91
C PHE A 201 2.49 8.22 -18.87
N ARG A 202 3.79 8.42 -18.66
CA ARG A 202 4.59 9.37 -19.43
C ARG A 202 4.76 8.97 -20.91
N LEU A 203 4.87 7.68 -21.19
CA LEU A 203 5.21 7.16 -22.53
C LEU A 203 4.00 6.67 -23.33
N ILE A 204 2.83 6.56 -22.71
CA ILE A 204 1.61 6.07 -23.33
C ILE A 204 0.45 7.00 -22.93
N PRO A 205 -0.43 7.41 -23.84
CA PRO A 205 -1.56 8.29 -23.54
C PRO A 205 -2.69 7.50 -22.85
N LYS A 206 -2.37 6.91 -21.70
CA LYS A 206 -3.30 6.12 -20.89
C LYS A 206 -3.28 6.64 -19.47
N THR A 207 -4.47 6.78 -18.93
CA THR A 207 -4.71 7.12 -17.53
C THR A 207 -5.33 5.91 -16.85
N ALA A 208 -4.78 5.53 -15.70
CA ALA A 208 -5.35 4.52 -14.82
C ALA A 208 -5.89 5.22 -13.57
N THR A 209 -7.16 4.99 -13.26
CA THR A 209 -7.80 5.47 -12.03
C THR A 209 -8.03 4.28 -11.10
N ILE A 210 -7.61 4.40 -9.85
CA ILE A 210 -7.72 3.36 -8.82
C ILE A 210 -8.38 3.96 -7.59
N THR A 211 -9.30 3.19 -7.01
CA THR A 211 -9.77 3.39 -5.64
C THR A 211 -9.06 2.39 -4.72
N GLY A 212 -8.69 2.83 -3.53
CA GLY A 212 -7.98 2.02 -2.56
C GLY A 212 -8.24 2.48 -1.14
N LEU A 213 -7.97 1.58 -0.19
CA LEU A 213 -8.02 1.87 1.23
C LEU A 213 -6.59 2.02 1.77
N VAL A 214 -6.24 3.25 2.14
CA VAL A 214 -4.94 3.59 2.71
C VAL A 214 -5.03 3.56 4.22
N THR A 215 -4.11 2.84 4.86
CA THR A 215 -3.96 2.79 6.32
C THR A 215 -2.55 3.17 6.71
N LEU A 216 -2.45 4.19 7.57
CA LEU A 216 -1.21 4.71 8.12
C LEU A 216 -1.15 4.35 9.60
N SER A 217 -0.30 3.40 9.98
CA SER A 217 0.01 3.13 11.38
C SER A 217 1.05 4.13 11.86
N LEU A 218 0.69 4.88 12.90
CA LEU A 218 1.47 5.99 13.43
C LEU A 218 2.58 5.48 14.35
N ASP A 219 3.70 6.19 14.33
CA ASP A 219 4.79 5.96 15.28
C ASP A 219 4.40 6.45 16.69
N PRO A 220 4.46 5.60 17.73
CA PRO A 220 4.05 5.98 19.08
C PRO A 220 4.83 7.16 19.67
N ALA A 221 6.08 7.39 19.25
CA ALA A 221 6.90 8.48 19.77
C ALA A 221 6.55 9.85 19.15
N THR A 222 5.93 9.88 17.97
CA THR A 222 5.67 11.12 17.21
C THR A 222 4.20 11.38 16.92
N LYS A 223 3.28 10.45 17.24
CA LYS A 223 1.83 10.57 16.97
C LYS A 223 1.16 11.84 17.53
N ASP A 224 1.70 12.42 18.60
CA ASP A 224 1.18 13.64 19.23
C ASP A 224 2.03 14.89 18.91
N SER A 225 3.03 14.74 18.05
CA SER A 225 3.93 15.84 17.65
C SER A 225 3.39 16.61 16.45
N GLN A 226 3.98 17.79 16.17
CA GLN A 226 3.67 18.55 14.96
C GLN A 226 4.10 17.82 13.67
N PHE A 227 5.04 16.89 13.79
CA PHE A 227 5.58 16.12 12.67
C PHE A 227 5.44 14.63 12.95
N MET A 228 4.20 14.13 12.82
CA MET A 228 3.90 12.72 12.96
C MET A 228 4.64 11.87 11.93
N GLN A 229 5.14 10.72 12.37
CA GLN A 229 5.74 9.72 11.50
C GLN A 229 4.89 8.44 11.41
N ILE A 230 5.14 7.68 10.35
CA ILE A 230 4.45 6.46 9.97
C ILE A 230 5.40 5.27 10.14
N LYS A 231 4.93 4.24 10.86
CA LYS A 231 5.58 2.93 10.99
C LYS A 231 5.17 1.95 9.91
N TYR A 232 3.91 1.97 9.50
CA TYR A 232 3.38 1.09 8.45
C TYR A 232 2.42 1.86 7.55
N HIS A 233 2.62 1.74 6.25
CA HIS A 233 1.72 2.25 5.23
C HIS A 233 1.20 1.08 4.41
N LYS A 234 -0.10 0.81 4.51
CA LYS A 234 -0.80 -0.22 3.73
C LYS A 234 -1.74 0.42 2.73
N ASP A 235 -1.58 0.11 1.45
CA ASP A 235 -2.53 0.45 0.38
C ASP A 235 -3.22 -0.85 -0.10
N GLN A 236 -4.51 -0.97 0.20
CA GLN A 236 -5.34 -2.11 -0.16
C GLN A 236 -6.19 -1.78 -1.37
N ALA A 237 -5.97 -2.51 -2.46
CA ALA A 237 -6.78 -2.43 -3.67
C ALA A 237 -7.65 -3.68 -3.87
N ASN A 238 -7.38 -4.78 -3.16
CA ASN A 238 -8.17 -6.03 -3.23
C ASN A 238 -8.06 -6.87 -1.93
N ASP A 239 -8.87 -7.93 -1.84
CA ASP A 239 -8.98 -8.81 -0.65
C ASP A 239 -7.77 -9.72 -0.37
N LYS A 240 -6.82 -9.86 -1.30
CA LYS A 240 -5.64 -10.75 -1.19
C LYS A 240 -4.35 -10.04 -0.78
N ASP A 241 -4.40 -8.74 -0.52
CA ASP A 241 -3.18 -7.96 -0.29
C ASP A 241 -2.42 -8.35 1.01
N TYR A 242 -3.00 -9.19 1.89
CA TYR A 242 -2.47 -9.56 3.22
C TYR A 242 -1.82 -10.94 3.36
N SER A 243 -1.77 -11.75 2.30
CA SER A 243 -1.21 -13.10 2.41
C SER A 243 0.31 -13.10 2.61
N HIS A 244 1.02 -12.11 2.05
CA HIS A 244 2.49 -12.05 1.98
C HIS A 244 3.15 -13.34 1.47
N GLU A 245 2.42 -14.08 0.63
CA GLU A 245 2.82 -15.39 0.14
C GLU A 245 2.98 -15.41 -1.37
N GLY A 246 3.70 -16.43 -1.85
CA GLY A 246 3.85 -16.73 -3.26
C GLY A 246 4.87 -15.89 -4.03
N VAL A 247 4.90 -16.14 -5.34
CA VAL A 247 5.85 -15.52 -6.28
C VAL A 247 5.56 -14.03 -6.45
N GLY A 248 4.28 -13.63 -6.40
CA GLY A 248 3.86 -12.23 -6.47
C GLY A 248 4.51 -11.38 -5.38
N PHE A 249 4.43 -11.82 -4.12
CA PHE A 249 5.08 -11.13 -3.01
C PHE A 249 6.61 -11.09 -3.12
N SER A 250 7.23 -12.20 -3.55
CA SER A 250 8.68 -12.24 -3.81
C SER A 250 9.10 -11.23 -4.88
N PHE A 251 8.27 -11.04 -5.91
CA PHE A 251 8.46 -10.02 -6.94
C PHE A 251 8.32 -8.59 -6.37
N LYS A 252 7.31 -8.32 -5.52
CA LYS A 252 7.14 -7.01 -4.86
C LYS A 252 8.41 -6.60 -4.10
N LYS A 253 8.97 -7.52 -3.31
CA LYS A 253 10.21 -7.28 -2.55
C LYS A 253 11.41 -7.08 -3.46
N TRP A 254 11.56 -7.93 -4.48
CA TRP A 254 12.63 -7.78 -5.47
C TRP A 254 12.55 -6.44 -6.22
N GLN A 255 11.35 -6.01 -6.60
CA GLN A 255 11.12 -4.74 -7.27
C GLN A 255 11.55 -3.58 -6.36
N ALA A 256 11.16 -3.60 -5.08
CA ALA A 256 11.57 -2.58 -4.10
C ALA A 256 13.10 -2.51 -3.94
N ASP A 257 13.75 -3.67 -3.84
CA ASP A 257 15.21 -3.79 -3.68
C ASP A 257 16.00 -3.31 -4.91
N ASN A 258 15.40 -3.31 -6.11
CA ASN A 258 16.10 -2.97 -7.35
C ASN A 258 15.76 -1.59 -7.91
N VAL A 259 14.54 -1.06 -7.70
CA VAL A 259 14.19 0.30 -8.16
C VAL A 259 15.17 1.33 -7.61
N VAL A 260 15.49 1.27 -6.32
CA VAL A 260 16.48 2.18 -5.69
C VAL A 260 17.85 2.17 -6.36
N LYS A 261 18.28 1.05 -6.97
CA LYS A 261 19.58 0.96 -7.66
C LYS A 261 19.60 1.69 -9.00
N HIS A 262 18.42 1.94 -9.56
CA HIS A 262 18.23 2.66 -10.82
C HIS A 262 17.80 4.11 -10.60
N MET A 263 17.66 4.53 -9.34
CA MET A 263 17.33 5.88 -8.95
C MET A 263 18.59 6.69 -8.69
N ASP A 264 19.03 7.43 -9.72
CA ASP A 264 20.04 8.48 -9.58
C ASP A 264 19.33 9.82 -9.33
N THR A 265 19.00 10.09 -8.07
CA THR A 265 18.37 11.34 -7.60
C THR A 265 19.05 11.80 -6.31
N PRO A 266 19.57 13.04 -6.21
CA PRO A 266 20.25 13.53 -5.01
C PRO A 266 19.46 13.36 -3.72
N GLU A 267 18.14 13.48 -3.78
CA GLU A 267 17.23 13.37 -2.65
C GLU A 267 17.21 11.98 -2.02
N LEU A 268 17.46 10.93 -2.82
CA LEU A 268 17.49 9.56 -2.31
C LEU A 268 18.74 9.29 -1.45
N LYS A 269 19.82 10.04 -1.65
CA LYS A 269 21.07 9.91 -0.89
C LYS A 269 20.88 10.19 0.61
N GLU A 270 19.97 11.11 0.94
CA GLU A 270 19.59 11.46 2.32
C GLU A 270 19.11 10.24 3.13
N PHE A 271 18.55 9.24 2.44
CA PHE A 271 17.94 8.06 3.06
C PHE A 271 18.84 6.83 3.01
N GLU A 272 20.05 6.90 2.45
CA GLU A 272 20.93 5.73 2.37
C GLU A 272 21.33 5.17 3.73
N GLN A 273 21.41 6.03 4.74
CA GLN A 273 21.67 5.64 6.13
C GLN A 273 20.56 4.76 6.73
N ASP A 274 19.36 4.79 6.16
CA ASP A 274 18.21 4.00 6.64
C ASP A 274 18.18 2.60 6.02
N LYS A 275 19.13 2.25 5.14
CA LYS A 275 19.21 0.93 4.51
C LYS A 275 19.23 -0.17 5.57
N GLY A 276 18.17 -0.99 5.60
CA GLY A 276 18.04 -2.08 6.55
C GLY A 276 17.91 -1.65 8.01
N ALA A 277 17.44 -0.43 8.29
CA ALA A 277 17.07 0.00 9.62
C ALA A 277 16.10 -1.02 10.27
N ASN A 278 16.33 -1.28 11.57
CA ASN A 278 15.58 -2.16 12.47
C ASN A 278 14.37 -2.89 11.84
N LYS A 279 14.60 -4.07 11.25
CA LYS A 279 13.56 -4.81 10.51
C LYS A 279 13.43 -6.24 11.00
N GLU A 280 12.21 -6.76 10.91
CA GLU A 280 11.93 -8.18 11.10
C GLU A 280 11.76 -8.89 9.75
N HIS A 281 11.71 -10.23 9.79
CA HIS A 281 11.21 -10.95 8.63
C HIS A 281 9.72 -10.66 8.49
N VAL A 282 9.27 -10.39 7.27
CA VAL A 282 7.83 -10.24 6.99
C VAL A 282 7.07 -11.46 7.49
N ARG A 283 6.00 -11.20 8.23
CA ARG A 283 5.12 -12.24 8.76
C ARG A 283 4.25 -12.78 7.62
N LYS A 284 4.07 -14.10 7.62
CA LYS A 284 3.23 -14.82 6.67
C LYS A 284 1.97 -15.30 7.38
N TYR A 285 0.83 -15.17 6.71
CA TYR A 285 -0.47 -15.40 7.35
C TYR A 285 -1.39 -16.31 6.52
N GLY A 286 -0.83 -17.22 5.73
CA GLY A 286 -1.61 -18.16 4.92
C GLY A 286 -2.51 -17.43 3.92
N SER A 287 -3.82 -17.66 4.02
CA SER A 287 -4.82 -17.10 3.10
C SER A 287 -4.89 -15.57 3.10
N GLY A 288 -4.35 -14.90 4.12
CA GLY A 288 -4.49 -13.45 4.30
C GLY A 288 -5.90 -13.00 4.72
N LYS A 289 -6.80 -13.95 5.01
CA LYS A 289 -8.20 -13.71 5.40
C LYS A 289 -8.38 -13.84 6.91
N GLU A 290 -9.61 -14.02 7.38
CA GLU A 290 -9.92 -14.18 8.80
C GLU A 290 -9.11 -15.31 9.46
N GLU A 291 -8.87 -16.42 8.76
CA GLU A 291 -8.05 -17.54 9.27
C GLU A 291 -6.57 -17.14 9.46
N GLY A 292 -6.13 -16.06 8.83
CA GLY A 292 -4.83 -15.43 9.00
C GLY A 292 -4.84 -14.24 9.97
N ASN A 293 -5.85 -14.10 10.83
CA ASN A 293 -6.04 -12.97 11.75
C ASN A 293 -6.27 -11.61 11.05
N ALA A 294 -6.91 -11.59 9.88
CA ALA A 294 -7.36 -10.33 9.25
C ALA A 294 -8.90 -10.21 9.34
N PRO A 295 -9.44 -9.57 10.39
CA PRO A 295 -10.88 -9.48 10.60
C PRO A 295 -11.57 -8.71 9.49
N LYS A 296 -12.75 -9.18 9.06
CA LYS A 296 -13.53 -8.54 8.02
C LYS A 296 -14.27 -7.31 8.56
N LYS A 297 -14.16 -6.19 7.85
CA LYS A 297 -14.76 -4.90 8.20
C LYS A 297 -15.62 -4.38 7.07
N ASP A 298 -16.69 -3.68 7.45
CA ASP A 298 -17.54 -2.97 6.51
C ASP A 298 -17.10 -1.51 6.40
N PHE A 299 -16.79 -1.09 5.18
CA PHE A 299 -16.35 0.26 4.85
C PHE A 299 -17.35 1.00 3.94
N THR A 300 -18.56 0.47 3.75
CA THR A 300 -19.55 1.05 2.83
C THR A 300 -20.29 2.28 3.39
N ASN A 301 -20.17 2.54 4.69
CA ASN A 301 -20.86 3.64 5.37
C ASN A 301 -20.13 4.99 5.26
#